data_AF-A0A9W2XE32-F1
#
_entry.id   AF-A0A9W2XE32-F1
#
_cell.length_a   1.000
_cell.length_b   1.000
_cell.length_c   1.000
_cell.angle_alpha   90.00
_cell.angle_beta   90.00
_cell.angle_gamma   90.00
#
_symmetry.space_group_name_H-M   'P 1'
#
loop_
_entity.id
_entity.type
_entity.pdbx_description
1 polymer ?
#
loop_
_entity_poly.entity_id
_entity_poly.type
_entity_poly.pdbx_seq_one_letter_code
_entity_poly.pdbx_strand_id
1 'polypeptide(L)'
;MSETAYTKAKKKELRAWDSLKEDMLRVSYESSAPSTNICALCKEHAEYRCLECSSTNMFCETCITKTHRNSLHLPEKWNKTLYVTSPLELALRLPGEHCSHAVYARDMKIFVNTGQLCSFSVTLCTCEPETCTLLRYGIWPATPERPQTAFSIALLELFHYLSMECQVSVEGFCNMLRWKNNLSLLEVNMLYRALVGESISQFRHHHFRCRSLSGLCPSFDDGTTCPVCPKSNGNLIVTMDANFGLVRKRSSGSSLVEPLHGNRMFVREEDVQEYLSSHPDGSKPNEDCSNSRQGTCFVLKKKQQKLDVTGGVWSLLPP
;
A
#
# COMPACT_ATOMS: atom_id res chain seq x y z
N MET A 1 -35.83 0.87 37.24
CA MET A 1 -35.55 1.60 35.97
C MET A 1 -35.90 0.68 34.82
N SER A 2 -36.75 1.10 33.89
CA SER A 2 -37.15 0.29 32.73
C SER A 2 -35.98 0.12 31.76
N GLU A 3 -35.77 -1.09 31.28
CA GLU A 3 -34.72 -1.40 30.32
C GLU A 3 -34.95 -0.68 28.99
N THR A 4 -33.92 -0.01 28.45
CA THR A 4 -34.01 0.71 27.17
C THR A 4 -34.11 -0.27 26.00
N ALA A 5 -34.67 0.19 24.87
CA ALA A 5 -34.76 -0.62 23.64
C ALA A 5 -33.38 -1.09 23.15
N TYR A 6 -32.36 -0.24 23.27
CA TYR A 6 -30.97 -0.58 22.95
C TYR A 6 -30.45 -1.73 23.84
N THR A 7 -30.62 -1.63 25.16
CA THR A 7 -30.13 -2.67 26.09
C THR A 7 -30.84 -3.99 25.85
N LYS A 8 -32.15 -3.97 25.57
CA LYS A 8 -32.93 -5.16 25.21
C LYS A 8 -32.42 -5.80 23.92
N ALA A 9 -32.15 -5.00 22.89
CA ALA A 9 -31.59 -5.47 21.62
C ALA A 9 -30.18 -6.08 21.81
N LYS A 10 -29.31 -5.40 22.55
CA LYS A 10 -27.95 -5.88 22.85
C LYS A 10 -27.97 -7.20 23.63
N LYS A 11 -28.84 -7.34 24.63
CA LYS A 11 -29.00 -8.61 25.36
C LYS A 11 -29.54 -9.74 24.51
N LYS A 12 -30.37 -9.44 23.51
CA LYS A 12 -30.85 -10.45 22.54
C LYS A 12 -29.70 -10.89 21.64
N GLU A 13 -28.92 -9.94 21.12
CA GLU A 13 -27.74 -10.21 20.28
C GLU A 13 -26.70 -11.07 21.01
N LEU A 14 -26.34 -10.70 22.25
CA LEU A 14 -25.38 -11.46 23.06
C LEU A 14 -25.85 -12.90 23.30
N ARG A 15 -27.13 -13.10 23.61
CA ARG A 15 -27.71 -14.43 23.79
C ARG A 15 -27.69 -15.25 22.50
N ALA A 16 -27.93 -14.61 21.35
CA ALA A 16 -27.86 -15.29 20.05
C ALA A 16 -26.41 -15.74 19.73
N TRP A 17 -25.42 -14.86 19.93
CA TRP A 17 -24.00 -15.22 19.76
C TRP A 17 -23.58 -16.36 20.68
N ASP A 18 -23.97 -16.30 21.96
CA ASP A 18 -23.64 -17.33 22.94
C ASP A 18 -24.24 -18.69 22.54
N SER A 19 -25.49 -18.69 22.07
CA SER A 19 -26.17 -19.92 21.62
C SER A 19 -25.53 -20.59 20.39
N LEU A 20 -24.83 -19.83 19.55
CA LEU A 20 -24.22 -20.33 18.30
C LEU A 20 -22.72 -20.63 18.43
N LYS A 21 -22.09 -20.23 19.53
CA LYS A 21 -20.63 -20.22 19.66
C LYS A 21 -20.01 -21.61 19.48
N GLU A 22 -20.57 -22.62 20.12
CA GLU A 22 -20.07 -24.00 20.03
C GLU A 22 -20.30 -24.62 18.65
N ASP A 23 -21.43 -24.30 18.00
CA ASP A 23 -21.71 -24.75 16.64
C ASP A 23 -20.72 -24.14 15.63
N MET A 24 -20.43 -22.83 15.76
CA MET A 24 -19.44 -22.15 14.94
C MET A 24 -18.02 -22.71 15.13
N LEU A 25 -17.65 -23.04 16.37
CA LEU A 25 -16.36 -23.68 16.68
C LEU A 25 -16.27 -25.08 16.06
N ARG A 26 -17.33 -25.89 16.19
CA ARG A 26 -17.38 -27.22 15.57
C ARG A 26 -17.14 -27.15 14.06
N VAL A 27 -17.86 -26.27 13.34
CA VAL A 27 -17.68 -26.08 11.89
C VAL A 27 -16.27 -25.60 11.55
N SER A 28 -15.66 -24.75 12.39
CA SER A 28 -14.29 -24.29 12.20
C SER A 28 -13.26 -25.43 12.32
N TYR A 29 -13.46 -26.34 13.28
CA TYR A 29 -12.62 -27.52 13.43
C TYR A 29 -12.77 -28.48 12.25
N GLU A 30 -13.99 -28.74 11.80
CA GLU A 30 -14.25 -29.55 10.60
C GLU A 30 -13.58 -28.95 9.36
N SER A 31 -13.63 -27.63 9.21
CA SER A 31 -13.01 -26.88 8.10
C SER A 31 -11.47 -26.83 8.18
N SER A 32 -10.88 -27.24 9.30
CA SER A 32 -9.43 -27.30 9.47
C SER A 32 -8.80 -28.52 8.81
N ALA A 33 -9.62 -29.51 8.44
CA ALA A 33 -9.24 -30.69 7.67
C ALA A 33 -9.91 -30.68 6.27
N PRO A 34 -9.43 -31.47 5.30
CA PRO A 34 -10.12 -31.64 4.03
C PRO A 34 -11.51 -32.23 4.24
N SER A 35 -12.56 -31.52 3.81
CA SER A 35 -13.93 -32.04 3.77
C SER A 35 -14.13 -33.09 2.65
N THR A 36 -13.22 -33.08 1.68
CA THR A 36 -13.16 -34.02 0.57
C THR A 36 -11.69 -34.24 0.17
N ASN A 37 -11.39 -35.36 -0.47
CA ASN A 37 -10.11 -35.64 -1.11
C ASN A 37 -10.25 -35.70 -2.63
N ILE A 38 -11.26 -35.02 -3.20
CA ILE A 38 -11.55 -35.00 -4.63
C ILE A 38 -11.19 -33.63 -5.20
N CYS A 39 -10.44 -33.62 -6.29
CA CYS A 39 -10.04 -32.41 -6.98
C CYS A 39 -11.27 -31.72 -7.58
N ALA A 40 -11.43 -30.43 -7.29
CA ALA A 40 -12.52 -29.62 -7.82
C ALA A 40 -12.56 -29.60 -9.36
N LEU A 41 -11.40 -29.69 -10.02
CA LEU A 41 -11.25 -29.56 -11.47
C LEU A 41 -11.33 -30.89 -12.22
N CYS A 42 -10.47 -31.86 -11.89
CA CYS A 42 -10.37 -33.12 -12.64
C CYS A 42 -11.06 -34.31 -11.96
N LYS A 43 -11.61 -34.14 -10.75
CA LYS A 43 -12.29 -35.17 -9.96
C LYS A 43 -11.40 -36.36 -9.51
N GLU A 44 -10.09 -36.25 -9.66
CA GLU A 44 -9.10 -37.20 -9.14
C GLU A 44 -8.74 -36.91 -7.67
N HIS A 45 -7.94 -37.77 -7.04
CA HIS A 45 -7.46 -37.58 -5.66
C HIS A 45 -6.74 -36.23 -5.46
N ALA A 46 -7.07 -35.53 -4.39
CA ALA A 46 -6.59 -34.19 -4.07
C ALA A 46 -6.09 -34.06 -2.63
N GLU A 47 -4.95 -33.38 -2.50
CA GLU A 47 -4.29 -33.13 -1.21
C GLU A 47 -3.92 -31.66 -1.02
N TYR A 48 -4.11 -30.81 -2.02
CA TYR A 48 -3.71 -29.41 -1.98
C TYR A 48 -4.92 -28.49 -1.84
N ARG A 49 -4.74 -27.37 -1.16
CA ARG A 49 -5.71 -26.26 -1.14
C ARG A 49 -4.99 -24.92 -1.33
N CYS A 50 -5.74 -23.90 -1.73
CA CYS A 50 -5.25 -22.52 -1.72
C CYS A 50 -6.36 -21.63 -1.18
N LEU A 51 -6.14 -21.07 0.02
CA LEU A 51 -7.13 -20.25 0.73
C LEU A 51 -7.43 -18.91 0.02
N GLU A 52 -6.52 -18.44 -0.83
CA GLU A 52 -6.74 -17.25 -1.67
C GLU A 52 -7.63 -17.55 -2.88
N CYS A 53 -7.67 -18.80 -3.37
CA CYS A 53 -8.56 -19.21 -4.46
C CYS A 53 -9.93 -19.66 -3.97
N SER A 54 -9.98 -20.42 -2.88
CA SER A 54 -11.22 -20.95 -2.30
C SER A 54 -10.97 -21.50 -0.90
N SER A 55 -11.91 -21.29 0.01
CA SER A 55 -11.88 -21.88 1.36
C SER A 55 -12.29 -23.35 1.40
N THR A 56 -12.87 -23.90 0.32
CA THR A 56 -13.50 -25.23 0.32
C THR A 56 -12.97 -26.18 -0.75
N ASN A 57 -12.35 -25.66 -1.82
CA ASN A 57 -11.90 -26.49 -2.92
C ASN A 57 -10.57 -27.19 -2.61
N MET A 58 -10.52 -28.47 -2.95
CA MET A 58 -9.31 -29.28 -2.96
C MET A 58 -8.80 -29.46 -4.40
N PHE A 59 -7.49 -29.58 -4.55
CA PHE A 59 -6.81 -29.71 -5.83
C PHE A 59 -5.80 -30.87 -5.79
N CYS A 60 -5.70 -31.60 -6.90
CA CYS A 60 -4.55 -32.46 -7.13
C CYS A 60 -3.33 -31.61 -7.52
N GLU A 61 -2.13 -32.18 -7.42
CA GLU A 61 -0.87 -31.48 -7.70
C GLU A 61 -0.84 -30.88 -9.12
N THR A 62 -1.23 -31.65 -10.13
CA THR A 62 -1.23 -31.20 -11.52
C THR A 62 -2.18 -30.02 -11.74
N CYS A 63 -3.37 -30.07 -11.14
CA CYS A 63 -4.37 -29.01 -11.27
C CYS A 63 -3.92 -27.73 -10.57
N ILE A 64 -3.41 -27.83 -9.33
CA ILE A 64 -2.97 -26.64 -8.59
C ILE A 64 -1.77 -25.99 -9.27
N THR A 65 -0.77 -26.75 -9.73
CA THR A 65 0.40 -26.20 -10.44
C THR A 65 0.01 -25.52 -11.73
N LYS A 66 -0.96 -26.08 -12.48
CA LYS A 66 -1.44 -25.49 -13.73
C LYS A 66 -2.21 -24.20 -13.50
N THR A 67 -3.11 -24.16 -12.51
CA THR A 67 -3.90 -22.96 -12.21
C THR A 67 -3.10 -21.88 -11.50
N HIS A 68 -2.03 -22.26 -10.80
CA HIS A 68 -1.13 -21.36 -10.08
C HIS A 68 0.13 -21.00 -10.88
N ARG A 69 0.15 -21.27 -12.18
CA ARG A 69 1.24 -20.81 -13.03
C ARG A 69 1.35 -19.28 -12.93
N ASN A 70 2.52 -18.79 -12.53
CA ASN A 70 2.77 -17.37 -12.29
C ASN A 70 1.86 -16.74 -11.22
N SER A 71 1.31 -17.53 -10.30
CA SER A 71 0.56 -17.04 -9.15
C SER A 71 1.50 -16.74 -7.99
N LEU A 72 1.14 -15.73 -7.19
CA LEU A 72 1.80 -15.40 -5.92
C LEU A 72 1.10 -16.04 -4.71
N HIS A 73 0.01 -16.78 -4.94
CA HIS A 73 -0.67 -17.47 -3.85
C HIS A 73 0.20 -18.58 -3.27
N LEU A 74 -0.07 -18.94 -2.02
CA LEU A 74 0.66 -20.00 -1.31
C LEU A 74 -0.25 -21.21 -1.06
N PRO A 75 -0.26 -22.21 -1.95
CA PRO A 75 -0.94 -23.46 -1.69
C PRO A 75 -0.37 -24.19 -0.48
N GLU A 76 -1.23 -24.96 0.18
CA GLU A 76 -0.87 -25.84 1.27
C GLU A 76 -1.14 -27.29 0.88
N LYS A 77 -0.34 -28.22 1.38
CA LYS A 77 -0.53 -29.66 1.21
C LYS A 77 -1.00 -30.28 2.52
N TRP A 78 -2.03 -31.12 2.44
CA TRP A 78 -2.47 -31.96 3.53
C TRP A 78 -1.47 -33.10 3.77
N ASN A 79 -0.89 -33.17 4.96
CA ASN A 79 0.08 -34.23 5.31
C ASN A 79 -0.54 -35.38 6.13
N LYS A 80 -1.87 -35.49 6.12
CA LYS A 80 -2.71 -36.39 6.94
C LYS A 80 -3.01 -35.92 8.37
N THR A 81 -2.27 -34.95 8.90
CA THR A 81 -2.53 -34.39 10.24
C THR A 81 -2.87 -32.90 10.21
N LEU A 82 -2.16 -32.13 9.38
CA LEU A 82 -2.36 -30.70 9.21
C LEU A 82 -1.97 -30.24 7.80
N TYR A 83 -2.37 -29.02 7.45
CA TYR A 83 -1.91 -28.38 6.24
C TYR A 83 -0.53 -27.76 6.45
N VAL A 84 0.42 -28.17 5.63
CA VAL A 84 1.78 -27.60 5.59
C VAL A 84 1.96 -26.78 4.33
N THR A 85 2.87 -25.81 4.37
CA THR A 85 3.29 -25.08 3.17
C THR A 85 3.68 -26.07 2.07
N SER A 86 3.12 -25.87 0.87
CA SER A 86 3.34 -26.76 -0.25
C SER A 86 4.80 -26.79 -0.69
N PRO A 87 5.37 -27.96 -1.06
CA PRO A 87 6.71 -28.06 -1.64
C PRO A 87 6.75 -27.64 -3.12
N LEU A 88 5.64 -27.12 -3.67
CA LEU A 88 5.57 -26.69 -5.06
C LEU A 88 6.60 -25.58 -5.33
N GLU A 89 7.27 -25.71 -6.48
CA GLU A 89 8.22 -24.73 -6.95
C GLU A 89 7.52 -23.37 -7.17
N LEU A 90 7.95 -22.37 -6.40
CA LEU A 90 7.51 -20.99 -6.58
C LEU A 90 8.33 -20.37 -7.71
N ALA A 91 7.77 -20.35 -8.91
CA ALA A 91 8.45 -19.84 -10.09
C ALA A 91 7.56 -18.90 -10.92
N LEU A 92 8.16 -17.81 -11.41
CA LEU A 92 7.55 -16.87 -12.32
C LEU A 92 8.24 -17.02 -13.68
N ARG A 93 7.47 -17.42 -14.70
CA ARG A 93 7.96 -17.79 -16.03
C ARG A 93 7.31 -16.90 -17.09
N LEU A 94 8.13 -16.38 -18.00
CA LEU A 94 7.64 -15.49 -19.06
C LEU A 94 6.67 -16.24 -19.99
N PRO A 95 5.68 -15.52 -20.57
CA PRO A 95 4.86 -16.06 -21.65
C PRO A 95 5.69 -16.27 -22.92
N GLY A 96 5.14 -17.04 -23.86
CA GLY A 96 5.85 -17.53 -25.05
C GLY A 96 6.40 -16.44 -26.00
N GLU A 97 5.92 -15.21 -25.91
CA GLU A 97 6.40 -14.08 -26.75
C GLU A 97 7.86 -13.69 -26.46
N HIS A 98 8.42 -14.09 -25.32
CA HIS A 98 9.84 -13.89 -25.00
C HIS A 98 10.73 -15.10 -25.34
N CYS A 99 10.19 -16.15 -26.00
CA CYS A 99 10.95 -17.37 -26.31
C CYS A 99 12.11 -17.15 -27.30
N SER A 100 12.09 -16.09 -28.10
CA SER A 100 13.16 -15.74 -29.05
C SER A 100 14.29 -14.90 -28.44
N HIS A 101 14.14 -14.46 -27.20
CA HIS A 101 15.09 -13.57 -26.54
C HIS A 101 15.95 -14.33 -25.52
N ALA A 102 17.11 -13.76 -25.17
CA ALA A 102 17.90 -14.29 -24.08
C ALA A 102 17.14 -14.10 -22.75
N VAL A 103 16.95 -15.20 -22.04
CA VAL A 103 16.28 -15.24 -20.74
C VAL A 103 17.21 -15.83 -19.69
N TYR A 104 17.06 -15.39 -18.44
CA TYR A 104 17.78 -15.93 -17.30
C TYR A 104 16.87 -15.96 -16.08
N ALA A 105 17.16 -16.88 -15.16
CA ALA A 105 16.46 -16.98 -13.88
C ALA A 105 17.25 -16.26 -12.78
N ARG A 106 16.55 -15.63 -11.84
CA ARG A 106 17.11 -15.10 -10.61
C ARG A 106 16.21 -15.44 -9.43
N ASP A 107 16.81 -15.92 -8.35
CA ASP A 107 16.11 -16.08 -7.08
C ASP A 107 15.88 -14.72 -6.42
N MET A 108 14.63 -14.44 -6.08
CA MET A 108 14.21 -13.20 -5.44
C MET A 108 13.40 -13.48 -4.18
N LYS A 109 13.55 -12.64 -3.17
CA LYS A 109 12.70 -12.62 -1.97
C LYS A 109 11.46 -11.76 -2.23
N ILE A 110 10.28 -12.36 -2.22
CA ILE A 110 9.04 -11.68 -2.55
C ILE A 110 8.10 -11.72 -1.35
N PHE A 111 7.61 -10.55 -0.95
CA PHE A 111 6.48 -10.43 -0.03
C PHE A 111 5.17 -10.58 -0.83
N VAL A 112 4.52 -11.73 -0.72
CA VAL A 112 3.30 -12.04 -1.48
C VAL A 112 2.07 -11.33 -0.90
N ASN A 113 0.89 -11.55 -1.48
CA ASN A 113 -0.35 -10.84 -1.13
C ASN A 113 -0.70 -10.92 0.37
N THR A 114 -0.41 -12.05 1.01
CA THR A 114 -0.64 -12.28 2.45
C THR A 114 0.35 -11.56 3.36
N GLY A 115 1.42 -11.01 2.78
CA GLY A 115 2.57 -10.42 3.47
C GLY A 115 3.61 -11.44 3.95
N GLN A 116 3.43 -12.73 3.62
CA GLN A 116 4.43 -13.76 3.83
C GLN A 116 5.65 -13.50 2.92
N LEU A 117 6.85 -13.72 3.45
CA LEU A 117 8.07 -13.70 2.65
C LEU A 117 8.34 -15.09 2.05
N CYS A 118 8.54 -15.14 0.74
CA CYS A 118 8.84 -16.36 0.00
C CYS A 118 10.02 -16.15 -0.95
N SER A 119 10.67 -17.24 -1.37
CA SER A 119 11.73 -17.20 -2.38
C SER A 119 11.17 -17.72 -3.69
N PHE A 120 11.24 -16.92 -4.75
CA PHE A 120 10.77 -17.29 -6.08
C PHE A 120 11.94 -17.36 -7.06
N SER A 121 11.91 -18.34 -7.95
CA SER A 121 12.77 -18.32 -9.14
C SER A 121 12.08 -17.51 -10.24
N VAL A 122 12.62 -16.34 -10.53
CA VAL A 122 12.00 -15.37 -11.46
C VAL A 122 12.73 -15.38 -12.79
N THR A 123 12.00 -15.68 -13.87
CA THR A 123 12.52 -15.62 -15.24
C THR A 123 12.43 -14.19 -15.75
N LEU A 124 13.58 -13.63 -16.12
CA LEU A 124 13.74 -12.29 -16.68
C LEU A 124 14.21 -12.38 -18.13
N CYS A 125 13.95 -11.33 -18.91
CA CYS A 125 14.37 -11.24 -20.30
C CYS A 125 15.27 -10.02 -20.51
N THR A 126 16.28 -10.15 -21.36
CA THR A 126 17.18 -9.03 -21.70
C THR A 126 16.57 -8.03 -22.68
N CYS A 127 15.37 -8.29 -23.22
CA CYS A 127 14.72 -7.39 -24.19
C CYS A 127 13.99 -6.20 -23.55
N GLU A 128 13.79 -6.21 -22.22
CA GLU A 128 13.15 -5.11 -21.49
C GLU A 128 13.82 -4.92 -20.12
N PRO A 129 13.64 -3.76 -19.46
CA PRO A 129 14.10 -3.57 -18.09
C PRO A 129 13.49 -4.61 -17.15
N GLU A 130 14.28 -5.10 -16.19
CA GLU A 130 13.81 -6.11 -15.21
C GLU A 130 12.53 -5.65 -14.48
N THR A 131 12.44 -4.36 -14.17
CA THR A 131 11.28 -3.76 -13.52
C THR A 131 9.99 -3.90 -14.34
N CYS A 132 10.07 -3.83 -15.67
CA CYS A 132 8.94 -4.06 -16.57
C CYS A 132 8.48 -5.52 -16.54
N THR A 133 9.41 -6.47 -16.60
CA THR A 133 9.08 -7.90 -16.46
C THR A 133 8.43 -8.20 -15.11
N LEU A 134 8.96 -7.63 -14.02
CA LEU A 134 8.39 -7.78 -12.67
C LEU A 134 6.95 -7.24 -12.59
N LEU A 135 6.68 -6.08 -13.20
CA LEU A 135 5.31 -5.54 -13.28
C LEU A 135 4.35 -6.48 -14.03
N ARG A 136 4.80 -7.15 -15.09
CA ARG A 136 3.98 -8.15 -15.82
C ARG A 136 3.60 -9.34 -14.94
N TYR A 137 4.42 -9.68 -13.95
CA TYR A 137 4.11 -10.69 -12.94
C TYR A 137 3.27 -10.16 -11.76
N GLY A 138 2.87 -8.89 -11.78
CA GLY A 138 2.11 -8.29 -10.69
C GLY A 138 2.94 -8.03 -9.44
N ILE A 139 4.26 -7.89 -9.58
CA ILE A 139 5.18 -7.57 -8.47
C ILE A 139 5.93 -6.26 -8.71
N TRP A 140 6.10 -5.50 -7.63
CA TRP A 140 6.83 -4.24 -7.58
C TRP A 140 8.22 -4.44 -6.97
N PRO A 141 9.30 -4.01 -7.63
CA PRO A 141 10.64 -4.17 -7.11
C PRO A 141 10.99 -3.20 -5.98
N ALA A 142 11.77 -3.65 -4.99
CA ALA A 142 12.30 -2.77 -3.94
C ALA A 142 13.39 -1.81 -4.44
N THR A 143 14.07 -2.16 -5.54
CA THR A 143 15.12 -1.33 -6.17
C THR A 143 14.98 -1.38 -7.70
N PRO A 144 15.31 -0.30 -8.41
CA PRO A 144 15.19 -0.26 -9.87
C PRO A 144 16.25 -1.12 -10.58
N GLU A 145 17.44 -1.24 -9.99
CA GLU A 145 18.54 -2.03 -10.53
C GLU A 145 18.75 -3.30 -9.72
N ARG A 146 18.95 -4.41 -10.43
CA ARG A 146 19.20 -5.75 -9.88
C ARG A 146 18.37 -6.10 -8.63
N PRO A 147 17.03 -5.96 -8.66
CA PRO A 147 16.17 -6.26 -7.52
C PRO A 147 16.43 -7.67 -6.98
N GLN A 148 16.61 -7.73 -5.66
CA GLN A 148 16.67 -8.96 -4.86
C GLN A 148 15.42 -9.15 -4.02
N THR A 149 14.72 -8.06 -3.71
CA THR A 149 13.47 -8.03 -2.95
C THR A 149 12.38 -7.39 -3.78
N ALA A 150 11.18 -7.95 -3.74
CA ALA A 150 10.00 -7.41 -4.40
C ALA A 150 8.75 -7.62 -3.53
N PHE A 151 7.66 -6.98 -3.94
CA PHE A 151 6.37 -7.02 -3.27
C PHE A 151 5.30 -7.38 -4.29
N SER A 152 4.30 -8.15 -3.92
CA SER A 152 3.06 -8.16 -4.71
C SER A 152 2.48 -6.75 -4.76
N ILE A 153 1.95 -6.36 -5.93
CA ILE A 153 1.26 -5.09 -6.10
C ILE A 153 0.07 -5.01 -5.12
N ALA A 154 -0.69 -6.09 -4.96
CA ALA A 154 -1.82 -6.16 -4.03
C ALA A 154 -1.43 -5.84 -2.57
N LEU A 155 -0.25 -6.29 -2.11
CA LEU A 155 0.24 -5.96 -0.77
C LEU A 155 0.58 -4.46 -0.64
N LEU A 156 1.19 -3.86 -1.66
CA LEU A 156 1.51 -2.43 -1.64
C LEU A 156 0.26 -1.56 -1.77
N GLU A 157 -0.76 -2.00 -2.51
CA GLU A 157 -2.07 -1.35 -2.55
C GLU A 157 -2.73 -1.37 -1.16
N LEU A 158 -2.74 -2.51 -0.48
CA LEU A 158 -3.22 -2.61 0.90
C LEU A 158 -2.48 -1.63 1.81
N PHE A 159 -1.15 -1.57 1.72
CA PHE A 159 -0.36 -0.61 2.48
C PHE A 159 -0.71 0.84 2.14
N HIS A 160 -0.90 1.15 0.86
CA HIS A 160 -1.30 2.49 0.41
C HIS A 160 -2.65 2.90 1.02
N TYR A 161 -3.68 2.05 0.97
CA TYR A 161 -4.99 2.35 1.55
C TYR A 161 -4.92 2.52 3.07
N LEU A 162 -4.21 1.63 3.78
CA LEU A 162 -4.02 1.74 5.23
C LEU A 162 -3.25 3.01 5.62
N SER A 163 -2.27 3.42 4.81
CA SER A 163 -1.54 4.67 5.03
C SER A 163 -2.43 5.89 4.88
N MET A 164 -3.31 5.88 3.86
CA MET A 164 -4.17 7.02 3.53
C MET A 164 -5.34 7.15 4.51
N GLU A 165 -6.07 6.06 4.75
CA GLU A 165 -7.33 6.09 5.52
C GLU A 165 -7.06 5.94 7.02
N CYS A 166 -6.15 5.05 7.40
CA CYS A 166 -5.92 4.68 8.79
C CYS A 166 -4.64 5.29 9.38
N GLN A 167 -3.92 6.13 8.60
CA GLN A 167 -2.66 6.77 9.00
C GLN A 167 -1.60 5.76 9.50
N VAL A 168 -1.63 4.53 8.97
CA VAL A 168 -0.70 3.48 9.37
C VAL A 168 0.71 3.85 8.93
N SER A 169 1.65 3.89 9.89
CA SER A 169 3.06 4.11 9.60
C SER A 169 3.68 2.87 8.92
N VAL A 170 4.80 3.05 8.21
CA VAL A 170 5.57 1.92 7.65
C VAL A 170 5.93 0.90 8.74
N GLU A 171 6.36 1.38 9.91
CA GLU A 171 6.69 0.51 11.04
C GLU A 171 5.46 -0.26 11.54
N GLY A 172 4.30 0.40 11.68
CA GLY A 172 3.06 -0.25 12.07
C GLY A 172 2.65 -1.35 11.10
N PHE A 173 2.78 -1.09 9.79
CA PHE A 173 2.51 -2.08 8.75
C PHE A 173 3.47 -3.27 8.82
N CYS A 174 4.78 -3.01 8.95
CA CYS A 174 5.79 -4.06 9.11
C CYS A 174 5.54 -4.93 10.34
N ASN A 175 5.19 -4.33 11.48
CA ASN A 175 4.88 -5.04 12.71
C ASN A 175 3.60 -5.86 12.59
N MET A 176 2.57 -5.35 11.92
CA MET A 176 1.35 -6.11 11.63
C MET A 176 1.66 -7.37 10.81
N LEU A 177 2.46 -7.24 9.74
CA LEU A 177 2.87 -8.39 8.93
C LEU A 177 3.74 -9.36 9.70
N ARG A 178 4.61 -8.87 10.60
CA ARG A 178 5.40 -9.70 11.50
C ARG A 178 4.52 -10.62 12.35
N TRP A 179 3.49 -10.06 13.00
CA TRP A 179 2.58 -10.82 13.86
C TRP A 179 1.72 -11.80 13.06
N LYS A 180 1.26 -11.39 11.88
CA LYS A 180 0.44 -12.23 11.02
C LYS A 180 1.20 -13.43 10.46
N ASN A 181 2.46 -13.25 10.07
CA ASN A 181 3.23 -14.24 9.31
C ASN A 181 4.43 -14.82 10.08
N ASN A 182 4.56 -14.52 11.38
CA ASN A 182 5.68 -14.91 12.24
C ASN A 182 7.06 -14.56 11.67
N LEU A 183 7.18 -13.40 11.01
CA LEU A 183 8.44 -12.97 10.41
C LEU A 183 9.53 -12.78 11.47
N SER A 184 10.74 -13.21 11.16
CA SER A 184 11.92 -12.96 11.98
C SER A 184 12.28 -11.47 12.00
N LEU A 185 13.06 -11.04 13.01
CA LEU A 185 13.52 -9.65 13.09
C LEU A 185 14.31 -9.22 11.85
N LEU A 186 15.07 -10.14 11.24
CA LEU A 186 15.83 -9.88 10.01
C LEU A 186 14.90 -9.59 8.83
N GLU A 187 13.84 -10.38 8.67
CA GLU A 187 12.86 -10.23 7.60
C GLU A 187 12.05 -8.93 7.74
N VAL A 188 11.69 -8.57 8.97
CA VAL A 188 11.02 -7.30 9.27
C VAL A 188 11.92 -6.11 8.95
N ASN A 189 13.21 -6.19 9.32
CA ASN A 189 14.17 -5.13 8.98
C ASN A 189 14.38 -5.00 7.47
N MET A 190 14.39 -6.12 6.75
CA MET A 190 14.44 -6.12 5.28
C MET A 190 13.19 -5.47 4.69
N LEU A 191 12.00 -5.85 5.15
CA LEU A 191 10.72 -5.26 4.73
C LEU A 191 10.71 -3.74 4.97
N TYR A 192 11.06 -3.32 6.19
CA TYR A 192 11.08 -1.91 6.55
C TYR A 192 12.04 -1.11 5.68
N ARG A 193 13.27 -1.58 5.46
CA ARG A 193 14.25 -0.90 4.60
C ARG A 193 13.78 -0.80 3.15
N ALA A 194 13.16 -1.87 2.65
CA ALA A 194 12.65 -1.91 1.28
C ALA A 194 11.44 -0.98 1.09
N LEU A 195 10.61 -0.75 2.13
CA LEU A 195 9.50 0.19 2.09
C LEU A 195 9.90 1.64 2.37
N VAL A 196 10.86 1.92 3.26
CA VAL A 196 11.29 3.29 3.57
C VAL A 196 12.14 3.91 2.46
N GLY A 197 12.73 3.09 1.58
CA GLY A 197 13.41 3.58 0.39
C GLY A 197 12.45 4.27 -0.60
N GLU A 198 13.02 4.77 -1.70
CA GLU A 198 12.26 5.43 -2.78
C GLU A 198 11.19 4.53 -3.43
N SER A 199 11.27 3.21 -3.25
CA SER A 199 10.35 2.24 -3.85
C SER A 199 8.88 2.54 -3.53
N ILE A 200 8.53 2.90 -2.29
CA ILE A 200 7.14 3.21 -1.96
C ILE A 200 6.67 4.52 -2.57
N SER A 201 7.53 5.54 -2.61
CA SER A 201 7.21 6.84 -3.22
C SER A 201 6.97 6.66 -4.72
N GLN A 202 7.82 5.89 -5.38
CA GLN A 202 7.68 5.53 -6.79
C GLN A 202 6.41 4.69 -7.03
N PHE A 203 6.11 3.72 -6.16
CA PHE A 203 4.88 2.92 -6.26
C PHE A 203 3.63 3.81 -6.14
N ARG A 204 3.57 4.69 -5.13
CA ARG A 204 2.44 5.60 -4.93
C ARG A 204 2.23 6.52 -6.13
N HIS A 205 3.32 7.04 -6.68
CA HIS A 205 3.26 7.87 -7.89
C HIS A 205 2.78 7.05 -9.12
N HIS A 206 3.31 5.84 -9.31
CA HIS A 206 2.86 4.93 -10.36
C HIS A 206 1.38 4.59 -10.23
N HIS A 207 0.93 4.19 -9.03
CA HIS A 207 -0.46 3.87 -8.73
C HIS A 207 -1.39 5.06 -8.99
N PHE A 208 -0.99 6.27 -8.60
CA PHE A 208 -1.70 7.51 -8.93
C PHE A 208 -1.83 7.70 -10.45
N ARG A 209 -0.73 7.56 -11.20
CA ARG A 209 -0.73 7.73 -12.66
C ARG A 209 -1.55 6.69 -13.40
N CYS A 210 -1.55 5.44 -12.92
CA CYS A 210 -2.40 4.38 -13.45
C CYS A 210 -3.88 4.67 -13.18
N ARG A 211 -4.22 5.24 -12.02
CA ARG A 211 -5.60 5.61 -11.69
C ARG A 211 -6.10 6.81 -12.48
N SER A 212 -5.28 7.85 -12.64
CA SER A 212 -5.69 9.07 -13.35
C SER A 212 -5.67 8.92 -14.87
N LEU A 213 -4.84 8.01 -15.39
CA LEU A 213 -4.62 7.83 -16.83
C LEU A 213 -4.17 9.12 -17.55
N SER A 214 -3.75 10.15 -16.82
CA SER A 214 -3.41 11.47 -17.36
C SER A 214 -2.22 11.44 -18.32
N GLY A 215 -1.37 10.41 -18.22
CA GLY A 215 -0.28 10.19 -19.17
C GLY A 215 -0.68 9.49 -20.47
N LEU A 216 -1.89 8.92 -20.57
CA LEU A 216 -2.42 8.30 -21.78
C LEU A 216 -3.33 9.25 -22.55
N CYS A 217 -4.15 10.04 -21.83
CA CYS A 217 -4.98 11.06 -22.44
C CYS A 217 -4.95 12.34 -21.59
N PRO A 218 -4.53 13.49 -22.16
CA PRO A 218 -4.54 14.77 -21.46
C PRO A 218 -5.94 15.24 -21.03
N SER A 219 -7.00 14.66 -21.60
CA SER A 219 -8.38 15.00 -21.24
C SER A 219 -8.87 14.32 -19.96
N PHE A 220 -8.15 13.33 -19.43
CA PHE A 220 -8.52 12.70 -18.18
C PHE A 220 -8.07 13.55 -17.00
N ASP A 221 -9.04 13.89 -16.15
CA ASP A 221 -8.79 14.52 -14.86
C ASP A 221 -8.42 13.46 -13.83
N ASP A 222 -7.49 13.80 -12.95
CA ASP A 222 -7.07 12.98 -11.83
C ASP A 222 -7.99 13.11 -10.60
N GLY A 223 -9.20 13.61 -10.83
CA GLY A 223 -10.25 13.82 -9.84
C GLY A 223 -10.03 15.04 -8.95
N THR A 224 -9.13 15.95 -9.32
CA THR A 224 -8.98 17.23 -8.57
C THR A 224 -9.93 18.30 -9.02
N THR A 225 -10.52 18.19 -10.20
CA THR A 225 -11.51 19.16 -10.64
C THR A 225 -12.79 18.90 -9.86
N CYS A 226 -13.06 19.72 -8.84
CA CYS A 226 -14.31 19.61 -8.11
C CYS A 226 -15.48 19.87 -9.08
N PRO A 227 -16.44 18.93 -9.23
CA PRO A 227 -17.55 19.08 -10.18
C PRO A 227 -18.54 20.17 -9.75
N VAL A 228 -18.50 20.59 -8.47
CA VAL A 228 -19.38 21.60 -7.89
C VAL A 228 -18.75 22.99 -7.92
N CYS A 229 -17.42 23.10 -7.98
CA CYS A 229 -16.75 24.39 -7.94
C CYS A 229 -17.02 25.21 -9.22
N PRO A 230 -17.29 26.52 -9.09
CA PRO A 230 -17.58 27.39 -10.23
C PRO A 230 -16.36 27.50 -11.15
N LYS A 231 -16.55 27.20 -12.45
CA LYS A 231 -15.46 27.14 -13.45
C LYS A 231 -15.23 28.44 -14.24
N SER A 232 -16.18 29.37 -14.22
CA SER A 232 -16.10 30.62 -14.98
C SER A 232 -16.48 31.83 -14.14
N ASN A 233 -17.72 31.89 -13.67
CA ASN A 233 -18.23 32.93 -12.78
C ASN A 233 -18.87 32.30 -11.54
N GLY A 234 -18.53 32.83 -10.37
CA GLY A 234 -19.10 32.43 -9.08
C GLY A 234 -18.15 32.76 -7.93
N ASN A 235 -18.69 32.70 -6.71
CA ASN A 235 -17.88 32.87 -5.51
C ASN A 235 -17.18 31.54 -5.19
N LEU A 236 -15.86 31.51 -5.31
CA LEU A 236 -15.05 30.39 -4.85
C LEU A 236 -14.73 30.61 -3.37
N ILE A 237 -15.26 29.75 -2.50
CA ILE A 237 -14.89 29.71 -1.09
C ILE A 237 -13.74 28.72 -0.95
N VAL A 238 -12.55 29.23 -0.64
CA VAL A 238 -11.36 28.39 -0.41
C VAL A 238 -11.18 28.21 1.09
N THR A 239 -11.29 26.98 1.56
CA THR A 239 -10.94 26.60 2.94
C THR A 239 -9.54 26.01 2.94
N MET A 240 -8.61 26.63 3.66
CA MET A 240 -7.25 26.13 3.82
C MET A 240 -7.05 25.70 5.26
N ASP A 241 -6.52 24.49 5.45
CA ASP A 241 -5.93 24.07 6.71
C ASP A 241 -4.42 23.96 6.49
N ALA A 242 -3.65 24.42 7.48
CA ALA A 242 -2.21 24.47 7.40
C ALA A 242 -1.61 23.97 8.70
N ASN A 243 -0.71 22.99 8.57
CA ASN A 243 0.04 22.49 9.71
C ASN A 243 1.25 23.41 9.93
N PHE A 244 1.14 24.28 10.93
CA PHE A 244 2.19 25.23 11.28
C PHE A 244 3.11 24.67 12.36
N GLY A 245 4.42 24.78 12.14
CA GLY A 245 5.42 24.40 13.14
C GLY A 245 5.84 22.93 13.09
N LEU A 246 5.73 22.29 11.92
CA LEU A 246 6.36 21.00 11.68
C LEU A 246 7.88 21.13 11.89
N VAL A 247 8.40 20.40 12.88
CA VAL A 247 9.83 20.36 13.17
C VAL A 247 10.43 19.22 12.36
N ARG A 248 11.30 19.55 11.40
CA ARG A 248 12.02 18.57 10.58
C ARG A 248 13.52 18.70 10.78
N LYS A 249 14.27 17.66 10.39
CA LYS A 249 15.73 17.81 10.28
C LYS A 249 16.01 18.76 9.12
N ARG A 250 17.02 19.62 9.27
CA ARG A 250 17.41 20.56 8.20
C ARG A 250 17.77 19.85 6.88
N SER A 251 18.39 18.67 6.98
CA SER A 251 18.70 17.82 5.82
C SER A 251 17.47 17.25 5.11
N SER A 252 16.30 17.24 5.76
CA SER A 252 15.03 16.81 5.17
C SER A 252 14.32 17.92 4.39
N GLY A 253 14.87 19.14 4.38
CA GLY A 253 14.37 20.26 3.58
C GLY A 253 14.98 20.37 2.19
N SER A 254 16.07 19.64 1.92
CA SER A 254 16.72 19.58 0.61
C SER A 254 16.28 18.32 -0.13
N SER A 255 15.67 18.49 -1.30
CA SER A 255 15.42 17.39 -2.24
C SER A 255 16.51 17.36 -3.31
N LEU A 256 16.94 16.16 -3.71
CA LEU A 256 17.88 15.98 -4.82
C LEU A 256 17.19 16.06 -6.20
N VAL A 257 15.88 15.85 -6.20
CA VAL A 257 15.04 15.80 -7.40
C VAL A 257 13.74 16.56 -7.17
N GLU A 258 13.10 16.97 -8.25
CA GLU A 258 11.77 17.58 -8.21
C GLU A 258 10.74 16.64 -7.55
N PRO A 259 9.72 17.18 -6.86
CA PRO A 259 8.63 16.37 -6.31
C PRO A 259 7.92 15.55 -7.39
N LEU A 260 7.60 14.29 -7.09
CA LEU A 260 6.93 13.38 -8.04
C LEU A 260 5.56 13.89 -8.51
N HIS A 261 4.86 14.66 -7.67
CA HIS A 261 3.58 15.28 -8.01
C HIS A 261 3.72 16.76 -8.40
N GLY A 262 4.94 17.25 -8.63
CA GLY A 262 5.22 18.66 -8.85
C GLY A 262 4.60 19.55 -7.76
N ASN A 263 3.98 20.64 -8.19
CA ASN A 263 3.34 21.63 -7.29
C ASN A 263 1.84 21.40 -7.11
N ARG A 264 1.37 20.18 -7.35
CA ARG A 264 -0.06 19.83 -7.28
C ARG A 264 -0.66 20.05 -5.90
N MET A 265 0.07 19.63 -4.87
CA MET A 265 -0.39 19.67 -3.48
C MET A 265 0.22 20.83 -2.69
N PHE A 266 1.43 21.24 -3.07
CA PHE A 266 2.23 22.24 -2.37
C PHE A 266 2.81 23.24 -3.36
N VAL A 267 2.82 24.52 -2.99
CA VAL A 267 3.47 25.60 -3.74
C VAL A 267 5.00 25.44 -3.63
N ARG A 268 5.77 25.92 -4.62
CA ARG A 268 7.23 25.89 -4.55
C ARG A 268 7.71 26.73 -3.38
N GLU A 269 8.72 26.22 -2.68
CA GLU A 269 9.34 26.95 -1.57
C GLU A 269 9.89 28.31 -2.03
N GLU A 270 10.47 28.38 -3.22
CA GLU A 270 11.00 29.61 -3.82
C GLU A 270 9.92 30.71 -3.94
N ASP A 271 8.73 30.34 -4.42
CA ASP A 271 7.60 31.26 -4.59
C ASP A 271 7.11 31.77 -3.22
N VAL A 272 7.10 30.89 -2.21
CA VAL A 272 6.73 31.25 -0.84
C VAL A 272 7.76 32.20 -0.22
N GLN A 273 9.06 31.92 -0.39
CA GLN A 273 10.13 32.77 0.13
C GLN A 273 10.14 34.14 -0.56
N GLU A 274 9.92 34.19 -1.88
CA GLU A 274 9.78 35.44 -2.63
C GLU A 274 8.58 36.26 -2.12
N TYR A 275 7.43 35.62 -1.93
CA TYR A 275 6.23 36.27 -1.38
C TYR A 275 6.48 36.85 0.01
N LEU A 276 7.07 36.07 0.92
CA LEU A 276 7.38 36.52 2.28
C LEU A 276 8.41 37.66 2.30
N SER A 277 9.36 37.67 1.37
CA SER A 277 10.36 38.73 1.25
C SER A 277 9.77 40.05 0.70
N SER A 278 8.79 39.96 -0.19
CA SER A 278 8.12 41.10 -0.83
C SER A 278 6.98 41.69 0.02
N HIS A 279 6.46 40.93 0.98
CA HIS A 279 5.35 41.33 1.87
C HIS A 279 5.76 41.30 3.35
N PRO A 280 6.70 42.16 3.79
CA PRO A 280 7.09 42.23 5.19
C PRO A 280 5.91 42.67 6.08
N ASP A 281 5.86 42.16 7.32
CA ASP A 281 4.79 42.27 8.35
C ASP A 281 4.31 43.71 8.72
N GLY A 282 4.68 44.75 7.97
CA GLY A 282 4.42 46.17 8.26
C GLY A 282 3.06 46.71 7.83
N SER A 283 2.33 46.07 6.90
CA SER A 283 1.01 46.53 6.45
C SER A 283 -0.12 45.67 7.02
N LYS A 284 -0.59 46.02 8.21
CA LYS A 284 -1.78 45.39 8.80
C LYS A 284 -3.05 45.99 8.19
N PRO A 285 -3.96 45.21 7.62
CA PRO A 285 -5.32 45.67 7.37
C PRO A 285 -6.02 45.93 8.71
N ASN A 286 -6.83 46.99 8.76
CA ASN A 286 -7.76 47.22 9.85
C ASN A 286 -8.89 46.19 9.72
N GLU A 287 -9.00 45.32 10.72
CA GLU A 287 -10.12 44.43 11.03
C GLU A 287 -10.10 42.94 10.60
N ASP A 288 -10.50 42.17 11.63
CA ASP A 288 -11.01 40.81 11.79
C ASP A 288 -10.31 39.56 11.23
N CYS A 289 -10.15 38.58 12.14
CA CYS A 289 -9.66 37.21 11.99
C CYS A 289 -8.26 36.95 11.38
N SER A 290 -7.58 37.96 10.84
CA SER A 290 -6.25 37.82 10.22
C SER A 290 -5.08 37.73 11.23
N ASN A 291 -5.34 37.75 12.53
CA ASN A 291 -4.33 37.78 13.61
C ASN A 291 -3.62 36.43 13.85
N SER A 292 -3.51 35.58 12.83
CA SER A 292 -2.69 34.39 12.93
C SER A 292 -1.21 34.74 12.80
N ARG A 293 -0.47 34.66 13.91
CA ARG A 293 1.00 34.80 13.92
C ARG A 293 1.72 33.61 13.24
N GLN A 294 0.97 32.67 12.68
CA GLN A 294 1.47 31.39 12.19
C GLN A 294 2.23 31.49 10.86
N GLY A 295 2.08 32.60 10.12
CA GLY A 295 2.87 32.93 8.92
C GLY A 295 3.99 33.96 9.16
N THR A 296 4.09 34.54 10.35
CA THR A 296 5.13 35.54 10.65
C THR A 296 6.49 34.86 10.85
N CYS A 297 7.58 35.54 10.49
CA CYS A 297 8.97 35.09 10.76
C CYS A 297 9.27 34.78 12.24
N PHE A 298 8.32 35.03 13.16
CA PHE A 298 8.46 34.86 14.61
C PHE A 298 8.43 33.42 15.13
N VAL A 299 8.08 32.41 14.32
CA VAL A 299 8.17 30.99 14.74
C VAL A 299 9.64 30.53 14.88
N LEU A 300 10.62 31.31 14.39
CA LEU A 300 12.05 31.02 14.39
C LEU A 300 12.78 31.15 15.76
N LYS A 301 12.07 31.30 16.89
CA LYS A 301 12.69 31.68 18.18
C LYS A 301 13.53 30.60 18.89
N LYS A 302 13.56 29.35 18.42
CA LYS A 302 14.47 28.31 18.94
C LYS A 302 15.15 27.53 17.80
N LYS A 303 16.20 28.12 17.22
CA LYS A 303 17.13 27.40 16.32
C LYS A 303 17.94 26.37 17.14
N GLN A 304 17.52 25.11 17.14
CA GLN A 304 18.48 24.02 17.34
C GLN A 304 19.21 23.81 16.01
N GLN A 305 20.55 23.84 15.98
CA GLN A 305 21.36 23.85 14.74
C GLN A 305 21.03 22.72 13.73
N LYS A 306 20.43 21.61 14.18
CA LYS A 306 20.10 20.44 13.35
C LYS A 306 18.63 20.36 12.93
N LEU A 307 17.76 21.18 13.51
CA LEU A 307 16.33 21.17 13.24
C LEU A 307 15.94 22.44 12.49
N ASP A 308 15.03 22.28 11.55
CA ASP A 308 14.42 23.35 10.79
C ASP A 308 12.94 23.45 11.17
N VAL A 309 12.51 24.69 11.35
CA VAL A 309 11.12 25.07 11.61
C VAL A 309 10.72 26.03 10.49
N THR A 310 10.87 25.55 9.26
CA THR A 310 10.32 26.16 8.06
C THR A 310 9.07 25.38 7.69
N GLY A 311 7.93 26.05 7.61
CA GLY A 311 6.75 25.49 6.97
C GLY A 311 5.47 25.71 7.77
N GLY A 312 4.66 26.65 7.27
CA GLY A 312 3.25 26.31 7.07
C GLY A 312 3.18 25.41 5.84
N VAL A 313 2.53 24.26 5.96
CA VAL A 313 2.20 23.45 4.79
C VAL A 313 0.92 24.04 4.21
N TRP A 314 1.04 24.81 3.13
CA TRP A 314 -0.11 25.37 2.42
C TRP A 314 -0.58 24.37 1.38
N SER A 315 -1.72 23.73 1.64
CA SER A 315 -2.42 22.95 0.63
C SER A 315 -3.46 23.85 -0.05
N LEU A 316 -3.29 24.05 -1.35
CA LEU A 316 -4.34 24.63 -2.17
C LEU A 316 -5.23 23.47 -2.64
N LEU A 317 -6.49 23.46 -2.22
CA LEU A 317 -7.49 22.73 -2.97
C LEU A 317 -7.61 23.44 -4.33
N PRO A 318 -7.32 22.77 -5.46
CA PRO A 318 -7.51 23.39 -6.76
C PRO A 318 -8.99 23.73 -6.98
N PRO A 319 -9.30 24.77 -7.77
CA PRO A 319 -10.66 25.16 -8.11
C PRO A 319 -11.44 24.13 -8.94
#